data_AF-A0A7S4PSK1-F1
#
_entry.id   AF-A0A7S4PSK1-F1
#
_cell.length_a   1.000
_cell.length_b   1.000
_cell.length_c   1.000
_cell.angle_alpha   90.00
_cell.angle_beta   90.00
_cell.angle_gamma   90.00
#
_symmetry.space_group_name_H-M   'P 1'
#
loop_
_entity.id
_entity.type
_entity.pdbx_description
1 polymer ?
#
loop_
_entity_poly.entity_id
_entity_poly.type
_entity_poly.pdbx_seq_one_letter_code
_entity_poly.pdbx_strand_id
1 'polypeptide(L)'
;MMFALALRLRGVHPRLQQLFLKWTRPSSGQTRSDAASPVILDPGDYKDLFLRTSTTASAYEGIPLSTLAPSARGSILEAVTCRFLGKVCSITAPPLTLSHDQRYTLPANQSRCDLVADGLHTEVKSAQFTYDSARRRWRFVFRHVKLMDFDVAFLVLYSPRGIDIVKWDGTRYSSNGKATAAQGGSIFVYGPAGVLDWSQALEVILRQCLPGQLVQHIDFCQPDYADILSRTTATSRIYAGIPLALYAPSVRGAILQ
;
A
#
# COMPACT_ATOMS: atom_id res chain seq x y z
N MET A 1 -9.78 -29.41 27.73
CA MET A 1 -10.23 -29.56 26.33
C MET A 1 -9.21 -28.84 25.44
N MET A 2 -8.23 -29.55 24.89
CA MET A 2 -7.25 -28.99 23.95
C MET A 2 -7.76 -29.18 22.51
N PHE A 3 -7.95 -28.08 21.78
CA PHE A 3 -8.23 -28.10 20.35
C PHE A 3 -6.95 -28.38 19.57
N ALA A 4 -6.89 -29.50 18.84
CA ALA A 4 -5.85 -29.78 17.87
C ALA A 4 -6.22 -29.11 16.53
N LEU A 5 -5.46 -28.08 16.15
CA LEU A 5 -5.56 -27.44 14.84
C LEU A 5 -4.51 -28.06 13.90
N ALA A 6 -4.91 -29.04 13.08
CA ALA A 6 -4.04 -29.61 12.06
C ALA A 6 -4.03 -28.73 10.79
N LEU A 7 -3.04 -27.83 10.68
CA LEU A 7 -2.79 -27.09 9.44
C LEU A 7 -2.10 -27.98 8.41
N ARG A 8 -2.77 -28.26 7.27
CA ARG A 8 -2.14 -28.85 6.07
C ARG A 8 -1.35 -27.78 5.31
N LEU A 9 -0.04 -27.70 5.56
CA LEU A 9 0.89 -26.86 4.81
C LEU A 9 1.33 -27.56 3.50
N ARG A 10 0.58 -27.38 2.40
CA ARG A 10 1.07 -27.72 1.06
C ARG A 10 1.84 -26.53 0.48
N GLY A 11 3.10 -26.75 0.10
CA GLY A 11 3.97 -25.74 -0.56
C GLY A 11 5.11 -25.17 0.29
N VAL A 12 5.28 -25.61 1.54
CA VAL A 12 6.41 -25.19 2.39
C VAL A 12 7.66 -25.99 2.05
N HIS A 13 8.81 -25.32 1.97
CA HIS A 13 10.11 -25.91 1.65
C HIS A 13 10.44 -27.11 2.59
N PRO A 14 10.96 -28.24 2.09
CA PRO A 14 11.14 -29.48 2.86
C PRO A 14 11.96 -29.34 4.15
N ARG A 15 12.95 -28.43 4.19
CA ARG A 15 13.73 -28.12 5.41
C ARG A 15 12.89 -27.52 6.54
N LEU A 16 11.88 -26.70 6.21
CA LEU A 16 11.01 -26.07 7.20
C LEU A 16 9.98 -27.07 7.76
N GLN A 17 9.52 -28.03 6.96
CA GLN A 17 8.70 -29.14 7.45
C GLN A 17 9.47 -30.00 8.46
N GLN A 18 10.77 -30.24 8.25
CA GLN A 18 11.60 -30.99 9.20
C GLN A 18 11.84 -30.24 10.52
N LEU A 19 12.03 -28.91 10.48
CA LEU A 19 12.19 -28.11 11.70
C LEU A 19 10.89 -28.07 12.52
N PHE A 20 9.73 -27.95 11.87
CA PHE A 20 8.43 -27.95 12.56
C PHE A 20 8.07 -29.32 13.15
N LEU A 21 8.42 -30.42 12.47
CA LEU A 21 8.24 -31.79 12.96
C LEU A 21 9.17 -32.12 14.13
N LYS A 22 10.39 -31.56 14.16
CA LYS A 22 11.30 -31.67 15.32
C LYS A 22 10.77 -30.93 16.56
N TRP A 23 10.01 -29.85 16.36
CA TRP A 23 9.49 -29.05 17.47
C TRP A 23 8.22 -29.60 18.11
N THR A 24 7.46 -30.45 17.38
CA THR A 24 6.11 -30.87 17.79
C THR A 24 5.96 -32.34 18.19
N ARG A 25 7.03 -33.15 18.15
CA ARG A 25 7.01 -34.51 18.70
C ARG A 25 7.60 -34.53 20.11
N PRO A 26 6.77 -34.45 21.17
CA PRO A 26 7.23 -34.84 22.50
C PRO A 26 7.53 -36.34 22.45
N SER A 27 8.80 -36.70 22.65
CA SER A 27 9.21 -38.08 22.90
C SER A 27 8.49 -38.57 24.15
N SER A 28 7.55 -39.50 23.96
CA SER A 28 6.79 -40.12 25.03
C SER A 28 7.73 -40.95 25.92
N GLY A 29 8.15 -40.38 27.04
CA GLY A 29 8.95 -41.07 28.05
C GLY A 29 9.89 -40.20 28.89
N GLN A 30 10.10 -38.93 28.53
CA GLN A 30 11.07 -38.08 29.24
C GLN A 30 10.38 -37.13 30.22
N THR A 31 10.61 -37.36 31.51
CA THR A 31 10.14 -36.51 32.62
C THR A 31 10.57 -35.06 32.40
N ARG A 32 9.57 -34.18 32.28
CA ARG A 32 9.71 -32.71 32.18
C ARG A 32 10.51 -32.15 33.38
N SER A 33 11.81 -31.90 33.21
CA SER A 33 12.53 -30.93 34.06
C SER A 33 13.26 -29.85 33.28
N ASP A 34 13.46 -30.01 31.98
CA ASP A 34 14.29 -29.07 31.21
C ASP A 34 13.40 -28.25 30.28
N ALA A 35 12.80 -27.20 30.82
CA ALA A 35 12.25 -26.14 29.98
C ALA A 35 13.40 -25.60 29.13
N ALA A 36 13.40 -25.92 27.83
CA ALA A 36 14.41 -25.43 26.91
C ALA A 36 14.47 -23.90 27.02
N SER A 37 15.60 -23.39 27.50
CA SER A 37 15.81 -21.96 27.62
C SER A 37 15.54 -21.29 26.27
N PRO A 38 14.82 -20.15 26.26
CA PRO A 38 14.55 -19.44 25.03
C PRO A 38 15.88 -19.16 24.32
N VAL A 39 15.98 -19.57 23.05
CA VAL A 39 17.13 -19.24 22.22
C VAL A 39 17.14 -17.72 22.06
N ILE A 40 18.09 -17.06 22.71
CA ILE A 40 18.33 -15.63 22.54
C ILE A 40 19.10 -15.48 21.23
N LEU A 41 18.45 -14.91 20.23
CA LEU A 41 19.07 -14.56 18.97
C LEU A 41 19.90 -13.28 19.16
N ASP A 42 21.18 -13.32 18.82
CA ASP A 42 22.04 -12.13 18.82
C ASP A 42 21.60 -11.20 17.66
N PRO A 43 21.25 -9.93 17.93
CA PRO A 43 20.95 -8.96 16.89
C PRO A 43 22.05 -8.83 15.81
N GLY A 44 23.31 -9.13 16.15
CA GLY A 44 24.45 -9.11 15.22
C GLY A 44 24.32 -10.11 14.08
N ASP A 45 23.76 -11.29 14.33
CA ASP A 45 23.67 -12.40 13.36
C ASP A 45 22.73 -12.10 12.19
N TYR A 46 21.86 -11.10 12.35
CA TYR A 46 20.81 -10.76 11.39
C TYR A 46 21.02 -9.40 10.72
N LYS A 47 22.09 -8.69 11.07
CA LYS A 47 22.35 -7.32 10.58
C LYS A 47 22.29 -7.23 9.05
N ASP A 48 22.85 -8.21 8.35
CA ASP A 48 22.86 -8.25 6.88
C ASP A 48 21.47 -8.44 6.26
N LEU A 49 20.54 -9.11 6.94
CA LEU A 49 19.16 -9.22 6.48
C LEU A 49 18.42 -7.90 6.60
N PHE A 50 18.69 -7.14 7.67
CA PHE A 50 18.12 -5.80 7.86
C PHE A 50 18.71 -4.76 6.89
N LEU A 51 19.94 -4.95 6.43
CA LEU A 51 20.58 -4.08 5.43
C LEU A 51 20.03 -4.27 4.01
N ARG A 52 19.30 -5.35 3.72
CA ARG A 52 18.69 -5.59 2.40
C ARG A 52 17.44 -4.74 2.22
N THR A 53 17.63 -3.49 1.81
CA THR A 53 16.53 -2.63 1.37
C THR A 53 16.23 -2.88 -0.10
N SER A 54 14.93 -2.96 -0.44
CA SER A 54 14.54 -2.96 -1.85
C SER A 54 14.85 -1.59 -2.47
N THR A 55 15.08 -1.53 -3.79
CA THR A 55 15.26 -0.26 -4.53
C THR A 55 14.12 0.72 -4.26
N THR A 56 12.88 0.23 -4.16
CA THR A 56 11.73 1.06 -3.76
C THR A 56 11.90 1.60 -2.35
N ALA A 57 12.26 0.75 -1.38
CA ALA A 57 12.40 1.18 0.02
C ALA A 57 13.49 2.25 0.17
N SER A 58 14.64 2.08 -0.49
CA SER A 58 15.70 3.08 -0.50
C SER A 58 15.25 4.41 -1.12
N ALA A 59 14.48 4.38 -2.21
CA ALA A 59 13.96 5.60 -2.82
C ALA A 59 12.95 6.38 -1.94
N TYR A 60 12.33 5.72 -0.96
CA TYR A 60 11.34 6.32 -0.06
C TYR A 60 11.88 6.59 1.36
N GLU A 61 13.19 6.45 1.58
CA GLU A 61 13.79 6.75 2.88
C GLU A 61 13.54 8.21 3.27
N GLY A 62 12.99 8.42 4.47
CA GLY A 62 12.63 9.75 4.98
C GLY A 62 11.41 10.41 4.30
N ILE A 63 10.82 9.78 3.28
CA ILE A 63 9.68 10.37 2.56
C ILE A 63 8.39 10.22 3.37
N PRO A 64 7.55 11.27 3.52
CA PRO A 64 6.27 11.19 4.20
C PRO A 64 5.39 10.07 3.65
N LEU A 65 4.61 9.42 4.52
CA LEU A 65 3.70 8.30 4.21
C LEU A 65 4.36 6.97 3.80
N SER A 66 5.69 6.92 3.68
CA SER A 66 6.42 5.72 3.23
C SER A 66 6.28 4.55 4.21
N THR A 67 6.27 4.86 5.51
CA THR A 67 6.15 3.91 6.61
C THR A 67 4.71 3.47 6.90
N LEU A 68 3.72 4.14 6.29
CA LEU A 68 2.32 3.81 6.49
C LEU A 68 1.93 2.54 5.74
N ALA A 69 0.97 1.81 6.33
CA ALA A 69 0.33 0.70 5.66
C ALA A 69 -0.35 1.16 4.35
N PRO A 70 -0.40 0.33 3.29
CA PRO A 70 -0.97 0.73 2.00
C PRO A 70 -2.40 1.29 2.09
N SER A 71 -3.26 0.71 2.94
CA SER A 71 -4.63 1.19 3.15
C SER A 71 -4.66 2.59 3.77
N ALA A 72 -3.91 2.79 4.86
CA ALA A 72 -3.79 4.08 5.54
C ALA A 72 -3.25 5.17 4.62
N ARG A 73 -2.21 4.84 3.84
CA ARG A 73 -1.66 5.74 2.83
C ARG A 73 -2.70 6.06 1.75
N GLY A 74 -3.45 5.07 1.27
CA GLY A 74 -4.53 5.25 0.31
C GLY A 74 -5.56 6.28 0.80
N SER A 75 -6.06 6.11 2.02
CA SER A 75 -7.04 7.05 2.61
C SER A 75 -6.50 8.47 2.78
N ILE A 76 -5.21 8.65 3.10
CA ILE A 76 -4.60 9.98 3.18
C ILE A 76 -4.50 10.61 1.79
N LEU A 77 -4.04 9.85 0.78
CA LEU A 77 -3.91 10.34 -0.60
C LEU A 77 -5.27 10.69 -1.21
N GLU A 78 -6.30 9.93 -0.87
CA GLU A 78 -7.70 10.23 -1.20
C GLU A 78 -8.12 11.55 -0.56
N ALA A 79 -7.92 11.72 0.76
CA ALA A 79 -8.27 12.96 1.46
C ALA A 79 -7.55 14.21 0.92
N VAL A 80 -6.27 14.07 0.53
CA VAL A 80 -5.50 15.13 -0.15
C VAL A 80 -6.19 15.51 -1.47
N THR A 81 -6.58 14.51 -2.25
CA THR A 81 -7.23 14.70 -3.55
C THR A 81 -8.61 15.35 -3.39
N CYS A 82 -9.42 14.89 -2.43
CA CYS A 82 -10.71 15.49 -2.11
C CYS A 82 -10.58 16.97 -1.72
N ARG A 83 -9.57 17.31 -0.90
CA ARG A 83 -9.29 18.71 -0.53
C ARG A 83 -8.92 19.55 -1.75
N PHE A 84 -8.03 19.03 -2.60
CA PHE A 84 -7.63 19.71 -3.83
C PHE A 84 -8.84 19.97 -4.74
N LEU A 85 -9.62 18.92 -5.00
CA LEU A 85 -10.80 18.99 -5.86
C LEU A 85 -11.87 19.94 -5.28
N GLY A 86 -12.06 19.95 -3.96
CA GLY A 86 -12.94 20.91 -3.28
C GLY A 86 -12.54 22.38 -3.48
N LYS A 87 -11.24 22.66 -3.61
CA LYS A 87 -10.74 24.02 -3.89
C LYS A 87 -10.95 24.43 -5.35
N VAL A 88 -10.79 23.51 -6.30
CA VAL A 88 -10.75 23.84 -7.74
C VAL A 88 -12.10 23.69 -8.43
N CYS A 89 -12.87 22.67 -8.10
CA CYS A 89 -14.07 22.28 -8.84
C CYS A 89 -15.36 22.69 -8.12
N SER A 90 -15.31 23.61 -7.14
CA SER A 90 -16.48 24.00 -6.32
C SER A 90 -17.27 22.80 -5.78
N ILE A 91 -16.57 21.69 -5.51
CA ILE A 91 -17.21 20.44 -5.13
C ILE A 91 -17.80 20.61 -3.75
N THR A 92 -19.12 20.50 -3.69
CA THR A 92 -19.82 20.29 -2.44
C THR A 92 -19.65 18.80 -2.14
N ALA A 93 -18.50 18.43 -1.55
CA ALA A 93 -18.38 17.09 -1.01
C ALA A 93 -19.60 16.91 -0.09
N PRO A 94 -20.42 15.85 -0.25
CA PRO A 94 -21.41 15.56 0.77
C PRO A 94 -20.63 15.56 2.08
N PRO A 95 -21.07 16.35 3.10
CA PRO A 95 -20.29 16.52 4.31
C PRO A 95 -19.85 15.14 4.74
N LEU A 96 -18.54 14.93 4.87
CA LEU A 96 -18.02 13.75 5.52
C LEU A 96 -18.59 13.84 6.93
N THR A 97 -19.80 13.34 7.13
CA THR A 97 -20.36 13.06 8.43
C THR A 97 -19.48 11.95 8.95
N LEU A 98 -18.34 12.37 9.53
CA LEU A 98 -17.73 11.71 10.65
C LEU A 98 -18.84 11.66 11.67
N SER A 99 -19.68 10.64 11.52
CA SER A 99 -20.76 10.36 12.43
C SER A 99 -20.09 10.10 13.77
N HIS A 100 -20.10 11.14 14.61
CA HIS A 100 -19.63 11.07 15.98
C HIS A 100 -20.55 10.16 16.82
N ASP A 101 -21.70 9.76 16.26
CA ASP A 101 -22.66 8.81 16.81
C ASP A 101 -22.69 7.50 16.02
N GLN A 102 -22.00 6.49 16.54
CA GLN A 102 -21.74 5.15 15.99
C GLN A 102 -22.98 4.28 15.65
N ARG A 103 -24.06 4.77 15.02
CA ARG A 103 -25.28 3.96 14.81
C ARG A 103 -25.96 4.01 13.44
N TYR A 104 -25.33 4.61 12.43
CA TYR A 104 -25.66 4.30 11.04
C TYR A 104 -24.38 4.11 10.23
N THR A 105 -23.66 3.04 10.54
CA THR A 105 -22.75 2.41 9.59
C THR A 105 -23.61 1.85 8.46
N LEU A 106 -23.82 2.64 7.41
CA LEU A 106 -23.79 2.03 6.08
C LEU A 106 -22.51 1.18 6.04
N PRO A 107 -22.55 -0.09 5.58
CA PRO A 107 -21.34 -0.88 5.49
C PRO A 107 -20.31 -0.04 4.74
N ALA A 108 -19.10 0.12 5.28
CA ALA A 108 -18.02 0.96 4.75
C ALA A 108 -17.57 0.59 3.31
N ASN A 109 -18.33 -0.28 2.64
CA ASN A 109 -18.16 -0.82 1.31
C ASN A 109 -19.28 -0.40 0.33
N GLN A 110 -20.21 0.49 0.69
CA GLN A 110 -21.40 0.79 -0.13
C GLN A 110 -21.49 2.19 -0.75
N SER A 111 -20.58 3.12 -0.48
CA SER A 111 -20.45 4.27 -1.38
C SER A 111 -19.77 3.79 -2.66
N ARG A 112 -20.54 3.71 -3.76
CA ARG A 112 -20.03 3.29 -5.08
C ARG A 112 -18.95 4.22 -5.65
N CYS A 113 -18.83 5.42 -5.08
CA CYS A 113 -17.92 6.48 -5.53
C CYS A 113 -17.37 7.22 -4.31
N ASP A 114 -16.15 7.73 -4.45
CA ASP A 114 -15.48 8.47 -3.37
C ASP A 114 -16.06 9.90 -3.25
N LEU A 115 -16.50 10.49 -4.37
CA LEU A 115 -16.99 11.86 -4.45
C LEU A 115 -18.07 12.04 -5.53
N VAL A 116 -18.92 13.05 -5.37
CA VAL A 116 -19.77 13.60 -6.44
C VAL A 116 -19.34 15.03 -6.70
N ALA A 117 -18.94 15.32 -7.94
CA ALA A 117 -18.42 16.60 -8.37
C ALA A 117 -19.18 17.08 -9.60
N ASP A 118 -19.83 18.24 -9.54
CA ASP A 118 -20.66 18.76 -10.65
C ASP A 118 -21.74 17.75 -11.12
N GLY A 119 -22.27 16.95 -10.19
CA GLY A 119 -23.24 15.89 -10.50
C GLY A 119 -22.64 14.63 -11.13
N LEU A 120 -21.33 14.57 -11.31
CA LEU A 120 -20.60 13.41 -11.84
C LEU A 120 -20.02 12.56 -10.72
N HIS A 121 -20.18 11.25 -10.84
CA HIS A 121 -19.56 10.27 -9.96
C HIS A 121 -18.05 10.24 -10.20
N THR A 122 -17.28 10.53 -9.15
CA THR A 122 -15.83 10.64 -9.22
C THR A 122 -15.15 9.56 -8.39
N GLU A 123 -14.23 8.84 -9.02
CA GLU A 123 -13.38 7.82 -8.41
C GLU A 123 -11.96 8.36 -8.16
N VAL A 124 -11.36 8.05 -7.02
CA VAL A 124 -9.97 8.39 -6.72
C VAL A 124 -9.16 7.12 -6.46
N LYS A 125 -8.18 6.83 -7.31
CA LYS A 125 -7.26 5.70 -7.11
C LYS A 125 -5.83 6.17 -6.92
N SER A 126 -5.17 5.66 -5.89
CA SER A 126 -3.76 5.94 -5.65
C SER A 126 -2.86 4.75 -5.99
N ALA A 127 -1.63 5.06 -6.39
CA ALA A 127 -0.57 4.08 -6.58
C ALA A 127 0.77 4.64 -6.07
N GLN A 128 1.55 3.78 -5.41
CA GLN A 128 2.93 4.08 -5.04
C GLN A 128 3.86 3.80 -6.22
N PHE A 129 4.87 4.64 -6.41
CA PHE A 129 5.93 4.42 -7.37
C PHE A 129 6.82 3.26 -6.91
N THR A 130 6.92 2.19 -7.69
CA THR A 130 7.62 0.97 -7.27
C THR A 130 8.59 0.50 -8.35
N TYR A 131 9.75 -0.01 -7.92
CA TYR A 131 10.69 -0.66 -8.81
C TYR A 131 10.31 -2.14 -9.02
N ASP A 132 10.06 -2.53 -10.26
CA ASP A 132 9.83 -3.90 -10.71
C ASP A 132 11.18 -4.53 -11.06
N SER A 133 11.77 -5.27 -10.13
CA SER A 133 13.09 -5.89 -10.30
C SER A 133 13.13 -6.92 -11.43
N ALA A 134 12.04 -7.66 -11.63
CA ALA A 134 11.94 -8.67 -12.69
C ALA A 134 12.00 -8.04 -14.09
N ARG A 135 11.38 -6.86 -14.25
CA ARG A 135 11.36 -6.11 -15.53
C ARG A 135 12.34 -4.95 -15.56
N ARG A 136 13.16 -4.80 -14.50
CA ARG A 136 14.14 -3.75 -14.28
C ARG A 136 13.61 -2.34 -14.59
N ARG A 137 12.42 -1.98 -14.12
CA ARG A 137 11.78 -0.70 -14.44
C ARG A 137 10.90 -0.18 -13.31
N TRP A 138 10.74 1.13 -13.24
CA TRP A 138 9.79 1.75 -12.32
C TRP A 138 8.35 1.71 -12.85
N ARG A 139 7.35 1.68 -11.96
CA ARG A 139 5.94 1.64 -12.34
C ARG A 139 4.98 2.17 -11.28
N PHE A 140 3.79 2.59 -11.75
CA PHE A 140 2.57 2.70 -10.97
C PHE A 140 1.58 1.61 -11.40
N VAL A 141 0.86 1.06 -10.43
CA VAL A 141 -0.18 0.05 -10.68
C VAL A 141 -1.43 0.43 -9.88
N PHE A 142 -2.46 0.87 -10.59
CA PHE A 142 -3.78 1.10 -10.02
C PHE A 142 -4.59 -0.17 -10.19
N ARG A 143 -5.15 -0.70 -9.10
CA ARG A 143 -5.90 -1.96 -9.09
C ARG A 143 -7.35 -1.73 -8.76
N HIS A 144 -8.19 -2.68 -9.12
CA HIS A 144 -9.62 -2.69 -8.79
C HIS A 144 -10.36 -1.46 -9.34
N VAL A 145 -10.01 -1.04 -10.55
CA VAL A 145 -10.68 0.06 -11.24
C VAL A 145 -11.93 -0.48 -11.93
N LYS A 146 -13.11 -0.01 -11.54
CA LYS A 146 -14.40 -0.46 -12.08
C LYS A 146 -15.03 0.63 -12.96
N LEU A 147 -14.86 0.50 -14.27
CA LEU A 147 -15.25 1.53 -15.25
C LEU A 147 -16.73 1.92 -15.24
N MET A 148 -17.60 1.07 -14.70
CA MET A 148 -19.06 1.31 -14.67
C MET A 148 -19.52 2.01 -13.39
N ASP A 149 -18.62 2.22 -12.43
CA ASP A 149 -18.96 2.78 -11.12
C ASP A 149 -18.69 4.30 -11.03
N PHE A 150 -18.13 4.93 -12.07
CA PHE A 150 -17.82 6.37 -12.08
C PHE A 150 -17.90 6.97 -13.48
N ASP A 151 -18.08 8.29 -13.54
CA ASP A 151 -18.03 9.09 -14.77
C ASP A 151 -16.63 9.68 -14.99
N VAL A 152 -15.95 10.04 -13.90
CA VAL A 152 -14.60 10.63 -13.90
C VAL A 152 -13.71 9.88 -12.92
N ALA A 153 -12.44 9.68 -13.27
CA ALA A 153 -11.46 9.16 -12.32
C ALA A 153 -10.23 10.05 -12.22
N PHE A 154 -9.72 10.20 -11.00
CA PHE A 154 -8.43 10.79 -10.71
C PHE A 154 -7.45 9.73 -10.23
N LEU A 155 -6.28 9.70 -10.86
CA LEU A 155 -5.17 8.83 -10.52
C LEU A 155 -4.15 9.63 -9.72
N VAL A 156 -3.87 9.15 -8.51
CA VAL A 156 -2.97 9.78 -7.55
C VAL A 156 -1.65 9.02 -7.55
N LEU A 157 -0.62 9.61 -8.13
CA LEU A 157 0.72 9.06 -8.23
C LEU A 157 1.53 9.54 -7.02
N TYR A 158 1.77 8.64 -6.07
CA TYR A 158 2.62 8.93 -4.92
C TYR A 158 4.06 8.51 -5.23
N SER A 159 4.98 9.48 -5.27
CA SER A 159 6.40 9.30 -5.57
C SER A 159 7.29 9.89 -4.46
N PRO A 160 8.61 9.64 -4.45
CA PRO A 160 9.52 10.34 -3.54
C PRO A 160 9.51 11.87 -3.69
N ARG A 161 9.19 12.38 -4.89
CA ARG A 161 9.11 13.82 -5.17
C ARG A 161 7.88 14.48 -4.54
N GLY A 162 6.78 13.75 -4.40
CA GLY A 162 5.49 14.34 -4.00
C GLY A 162 4.29 13.53 -4.50
N ILE A 163 3.16 14.21 -4.60
CA ILE A 163 1.89 13.65 -5.04
C ILE A 163 1.47 14.33 -6.34
N ASP A 164 1.33 13.57 -7.42
CA ASP A 164 0.82 14.04 -8.70
C ASP A 164 -0.63 13.55 -8.89
N ILE A 165 -1.57 14.45 -9.15
CA ILE A 165 -2.99 14.16 -9.39
C ILE A 165 -3.27 14.27 -10.89
N VAL A 166 -3.71 13.18 -11.51
CA VAL A 166 -3.94 13.07 -12.95
C VAL A 166 -5.40 12.77 -13.21
N LYS A 167 -6.07 13.58 -14.05
CA LYS A 167 -7.41 13.26 -14.55
C LYS A 167 -7.26 12.20 -15.64
N TRP A 168 -7.84 11.04 -15.39
CA TRP A 168 -7.71 9.89 -16.28
C TRP A 168 -8.52 10.07 -17.57
N ASP A 169 -7.94 9.66 -18.69
CA ASP A 169 -8.56 9.70 -20.03
C ASP A 169 -9.15 8.35 -20.48
N GLY A 170 -9.16 7.34 -19.60
CA GLY A 170 -9.64 5.99 -19.91
C GLY A 170 -8.58 5.07 -20.58
N THR A 171 -7.37 5.57 -20.86
CA THR A 171 -6.33 4.78 -21.52
C THR A 171 -5.55 3.88 -20.56
N ARG A 172 -4.78 2.91 -21.12
CA ARG A 172 -3.91 1.98 -20.37
C ARG A 172 -4.64 1.06 -19.39
N TYR A 173 -5.96 0.92 -19.53
CA TYR A 173 -6.75 -0.05 -18.80
C TYR A 173 -6.49 -1.46 -19.32
N SER A 174 -6.15 -2.37 -18.42
CA SER A 174 -6.02 -3.81 -18.69
C SER A 174 -7.16 -4.55 -18.03
N SER A 175 -7.90 -5.34 -18.82
CA SER A 175 -8.89 -6.30 -18.33
C SER A 175 -8.30 -7.71 -18.38
N ASN A 176 -8.67 -8.54 -17.41
CA ASN A 176 -8.34 -9.97 -17.37
C ASN A 176 -9.60 -10.80 -17.74
N GLY A 177 -10.35 -10.33 -18.74
CA GLY A 177 -11.58 -10.98 -19.21
C GLY A 177 -12.70 -10.98 -18.16
N LYS A 178 -13.38 -12.12 -17.99
CA LYS A 178 -14.61 -12.25 -17.16
C LYS A 178 -14.41 -11.85 -15.69
N ALA A 179 -13.21 -12.04 -15.13
CA ALA A 179 -12.91 -11.65 -13.75
C ALA A 179 -12.97 -10.13 -13.53
N THR A 180 -12.73 -9.33 -14.58
CA THR A 180 -12.74 -7.87 -14.52
C THR A 180 -14.11 -7.29 -14.20
N ALA A 181 -15.20 -7.96 -14.60
CA ALA A 181 -16.55 -7.50 -14.27
C ALA A 181 -16.80 -7.50 -12.75
N ALA A 182 -16.25 -8.48 -12.03
CA ALA A 182 -16.41 -8.58 -10.57
C ALA A 182 -15.36 -7.78 -9.80
N GLN A 183 -14.09 -7.85 -10.23
CA GLN A 183 -12.95 -7.35 -9.44
C GLN A 183 -12.43 -5.98 -9.89
N GLY A 184 -12.90 -5.47 -11.02
CA GLY A 184 -12.29 -4.35 -11.73
C GLY A 184 -11.04 -4.76 -12.51
N GLY A 185 -10.51 -3.82 -13.29
CA GLY A 185 -9.27 -3.97 -14.05
C GLY A 185 -8.07 -3.37 -13.32
N SER A 186 -7.01 -3.13 -14.08
CA SER A 186 -5.83 -2.42 -13.61
C SER A 186 -5.31 -1.44 -14.63
N ILE A 187 -4.79 -0.31 -14.17
CA ILE A 187 -4.11 0.68 -15.00
C ILE A 187 -2.62 0.59 -14.70
N PHE A 188 -1.82 0.48 -15.76
CA PHE A 188 -0.37 0.36 -15.64
C PHE A 188 0.32 1.56 -16.26
N VAL A 189 1.23 2.16 -15.49
CA VAL A 189 2.12 3.22 -15.97
C VAL A 189 3.55 2.76 -15.75
N TYR A 190 4.32 2.63 -16.82
CA TYR A 190 5.70 2.12 -16.78
C TYR A 190 6.68 3.21 -17.14
N GLY A 191 7.79 3.26 -16.43
CA GLY A 191 8.97 4.00 -16.84
C GLY A 191 9.86 3.20 -17.78
N PRO A 192 10.96 3.81 -18.26
CA PRO A 192 11.94 3.15 -19.11
C PRO A 192 12.57 1.94 -18.39
N ALA A 193 12.88 0.90 -19.15
CA ALA A 193 13.59 -0.27 -18.64
C ALA A 193 15.09 0.03 -18.47
N GLY A 194 15.71 -0.57 -17.46
CA GLY A 194 17.13 -0.42 -17.14
C GLY A 194 17.48 0.84 -16.32
N VAL A 195 16.57 1.80 -16.20
CA VAL A 195 16.80 3.03 -15.42
C VAL A 195 16.59 2.76 -13.93
N LEU A 196 17.67 2.81 -13.16
CA LEU A 196 17.65 2.61 -11.70
C LEU A 196 17.29 3.89 -10.94
N ASP A 197 17.71 5.05 -11.44
CA ASP A 197 17.39 6.34 -10.85
C ASP A 197 15.89 6.62 -10.95
N TRP A 198 15.23 6.70 -9.79
CA TRP A 198 13.80 6.92 -9.70
C TRP A 198 13.40 8.29 -10.27
N SER A 199 14.26 9.30 -10.13
CA SER A 199 13.95 10.68 -10.51
C SER A 199 13.86 10.81 -12.03
N GLN A 200 14.85 10.28 -12.75
CA GLN A 200 14.87 10.20 -14.21
C GLN A 200 13.69 9.37 -14.73
N ALA A 201 13.40 8.22 -14.11
CA ALA A 201 12.27 7.38 -14.53
C ALA A 201 10.93 8.08 -14.32
N LEU A 202 10.76 8.82 -13.22
CA LEU A 202 9.56 9.59 -12.92
C LEU A 202 9.37 10.74 -13.92
N GLU A 203 10.43 11.47 -14.25
CA GLU A 203 10.38 12.57 -15.23
C GLU A 203 9.91 12.09 -16.59
N VAL A 204 10.43 10.96 -17.06
CA VAL A 204 9.97 10.32 -18.31
C VAL A 204 8.50 9.93 -18.21
N ILE A 205 8.07 9.37 -17.07
CA ILE A 205 6.67 8.99 -16.89
C ILE A 205 5.74 10.20 -16.97
N LEU A 206 6.08 11.27 -16.26
CA LEU A 206 5.27 12.48 -16.19
C LEU A 206 5.18 13.20 -17.54
N ARG A 207 6.25 13.16 -18.34
CA ARG A 207 6.27 13.79 -19.67
C ARG A 207 5.59 12.96 -20.75
N GLN A 208 5.74 11.63 -20.73
CA GLN A 208 5.45 10.80 -21.91
C GLN A 208 4.47 9.65 -21.64
N CYS A 209 4.23 9.31 -20.37
CA CYS A 209 3.49 8.10 -20.02
C CYS A 209 2.26 8.31 -19.16
N LEU A 210 1.88 9.55 -18.85
CA LEU A 210 0.66 9.81 -18.09
C LEU A 210 -0.57 9.34 -18.88
N PRO A 211 -1.46 8.54 -18.27
CA PRO A 211 -2.75 8.23 -18.86
C PRO A 211 -3.71 9.39 -18.58
N GLY A 212 -3.59 10.47 -19.35
CA GLY A 212 -4.43 11.66 -19.22
C GLY A 212 -3.67 12.90 -18.77
N GLN A 213 -4.40 13.84 -18.15
CA GLN A 213 -3.92 15.20 -17.89
C GLN A 213 -3.44 15.35 -16.45
N LEU A 214 -2.19 15.79 -16.26
CA LEU A 214 -1.71 16.24 -14.96
C LEU A 214 -2.48 17.49 -14.54
N VAL A 215 -3.18 17.42 -13.42
CA VAL A 215 -4.01 18.51 -12.90
C VAL A 215 -3.27 19.28 -11.80
N GLN A 216 -2.57 18.57 -10.92
CA GLN A 216 -1.87 19.19 -9.80
C GLN A 216 -0.65 18.35 -9.38
N HIS A 217 0.42 19.05 -9.00
CA HIS A 217 1.51 18.50 -8.21
C HIS A 217 1.47 19.09 -6.79
N ILE A 218 1.61 18.25 -5.77
CA ILE A 218 1.65 18.64 -4.35
C ILE A 218 2.98 18.18 -3.77
N ASP A 219 3.78 19.16 -3.34
CA ASP A 219 5.01 18.92 -2.61
C ASP A 219 4.69 18.58 -1.14
N PHE A 220 5.47 17.69 -0.52
CA PHE A 220 5.24 17.33 0.88
C PHE A 220 5.46 18.48 1.87
N CYS A 221 6.23 19.49 1.49
CA CYS A 221 6.47 20.70 2.26
C CYS A 221 5.32 21.73 2.14
N GLN A 222 4.31 21.49 1.30
CA GLN A 222 3.23 22.43 1.08
C GLN A 222 2.35 22.57 2.34
N PRO A 223 2.28 23.76 2.98
CA PRO A 223 1.60 23.94 4.27
C PRO A 223 0.11 23.56 4.25
N ASP A 224 -0.55 23.81 3.13
CA ASP A 224 -1.98 23.54 2.89
C ASP A 224 -2.40 22.07 3.09
N TYR A 225 -1.43 21.14 3.12
CA TYR A 225 -1.68 19.71 3.28
C TYR A 225 -0.99 19.13 4.52
N ALA A 226 -0.27 19.94 5.31
CA ALA A 226 0.51 19.46 6.44
C ALA A 226 -0.34 18.72 7.49
N ASP A 227 -1.56 19.18 7.75
CA ASP A 227 -2.51 18.55 8.68
C ASP A 227 -3.05 17.20 8.16
N ILE A 228 -3.16 17.01 6.84
CA ILE A 228 -3.57 15.71 6.26
C ILE A 228 -2.37 14.76 6.21
N LEU A 229 -1.21 15.25 5.77
CA LEU A 229 0.00 14.44 5.61
C LEU A 229 0.60 13.98 6.94
N SER A 230 0.36 14.73 8.03
CA SER A 230 0.75 14.35 9.39
C SER A 230 -0.19 13.35 10.07
N ARG A 231 -1.31 12.98 9.44
CA ARG A 231 -2.26 12.02 10.02
C ARG A 231 -1.59 10.67 10.22
N THR A 232 -1.64 10.20 11.45
CA THR A 232 -1.22 8.84 11.81
C THR A 232 -2.44 8.02 12.19
N THR A 233 -2.46 6.77 11.74
CA THR A 233 -3.49 5.81 12.19
C THR A 233 -3.33 5.51 13.67
N ALA A 234 -4.41 5.12 14.35
CA ALA A 234 -4.34 4.63 15.72
C ALA A 234 -3.36 3.45 15.84
N THR A 235 -3.39 2.53 14.87
CA THR A 235 -2.44 1.42 14.78
C THR A 235 -1.00 1.89 14.67
N SER A 236 -0.67 2.82 13.77
CA SER A 236 0.71 3.32 13.67
C SER A 236 1.19 4.00 14.96
N ARG A 237 0.28 4.62 15.73
CA ARG A 237 0.60 5.19 17.04
C ARG A 237 0.90 4.12 18.09
N ILE A 238 0.10 3.05 18.15
CA ILE A 238 0.31 1.92 19.08
C ILE A 238 1.67 1.25 18.84
N TYR A 239 2.08 1.19 17.58
CA TYR A 239 3.28 0.51 17.15
C TYR A 239 4.51 1.44 17.03
N ALA A 240 4.38 2.72 17.38
CA ALA A 240 5.49 3.65 17.35
C ALA A 240 6.60 3.21 18.32
N GLY A 241 7.85 3.18 17.85
CA GLY A 241 9.01 2.77 18.66
C GLY A 241 9.20 1.25 18.79
N ILE A 242 8.29 0.42 18.26
CA ILE A 242 8.52 -1.03 18.20
C ILE A 242 9.45 -1.35 17.02
N PRO A 243 10.60 -2.03 17.21
CA PRO A 243 11.61 -2.21 16.16
C PRO A 243 11.04 -2.77 14.85
N LEU A 244 10.16 -3.78 14.94
CA LEU A 244 9.58 -4.40 13.75
C LEU A 244 8.44 -3.57 13.13
N ALA A 245 7.80 -2.69 13.88
CA ALA A 245 6.61 -1.99 13.43
C ALA A 245 6.85 -0.99 12.30
N LEU A 246 8.05 -0.41 12.26
CA LEU A 246 8.43 0.58 11.26
C LEU A 246 8.72 -0.07 9.90
N TYR A 247 8.89 -1.39 9.85
CA TYR A 247 9.15 -2.11 8.61
C TYR A 247 7.86 -2.39 7.83
N ALA A 248 7.96 -2.23 6.51
CA ALA A 248 6.91 -2.64 5.59
C ALA A 248 6.52 -4.11 5.85
N PRO A 249 5.23 -4.50 5.69
CA PRO A 249 4.78 -5.87 5.93
C PRO A 249 5.60 -6.95 5.21
N SER A 250 6.07 -6.66 3.99
CA SER A 250 6.94 -7.57 3.22
C SER A 250 8.30 -7.80 3.88
N VAL A 251 8.90 -6.75 4.43
CA VAL A 251 10.19 -6.82 5.13
C VAL A 251 10.02 -7.56 6.46
N ARG A 252 8.95 -7.26 7.22
CA ARG A 252 8.60 -8.03 8.43
C ARG A 252 8.43 -9.52 8.12
N GLY A 253 7.74 -9.85 7.04
CA GLY A 253 7.56 -11.24 6.61
C GLY A 253 8.88 -11.94 6.30
N ALA A 254 9.81 -11.24 5.63
CA ALA A 254 11.14 -11.77 5.33
C ALA A 254 12.02 -11.94 6.58
N ILE A 255 11.86 -11.09 7.60
CA ILE A 255 12.58 -11.19 8.88
C ILE A 255 12.06 -12.36 9.74
N LEU A 256 10.77 -12.64 9.67
CA LEU A 256 10.10 -13.66 10.50
C LEU A 256 10.12 -15.09 9.89
N GLN A 257 10.67 -15.25 8.67
CA GLN A 257 10.75 -16.52 7.94
C GLN A 257 12.12 -17.16 8.07
#